data_AF-A0A7X7G9F8-F1
#
_entry.id   AF-A0A7X7G9F8-F1
#
_cell.length_a   1.000
_cell.length_b   1.000
_cell.length_c   1.000
_cell.angle_alpha   90.00
_cell.angle_beta   90.00
_cell.angle_gamma   90.00
#
_symmetry.space_group_name_H-M   'P 1'
#
loop_
_entity.id
_entity.type
_entity.pdbx_description
1 polymer ?
#
loop_
_entity_poly.entity_id
_entity_poly.type
_entity_poly.pdbx_seq_one_letter_code
_entity_poly.pdbx_strand_id
1 'polypeptide(L)'
;MTDQKPADAIVPDTKDWTWVLERRCPECDFEAGAVAGAAIPALVRGFAARWAEVLVRPDVARRPAPAVWSPLEYACHVRDMSRVFGARAELMLAQDEPTFESWDQDAAAIEARYGEQDPATVAA
;
A
#
# COMPACT_ATOMS: atom_id res chain seq x y z
N MET A 1 -15.13 2.05 -28.79
CA MET A 1 -14.95 3.31 -28.03
C MET A 1 -13.72 3.13 -27.19
N THR A 2 -12.59 3.66 -27.62
CA THR A 2 -11.36 3.70 -26.82
C THR A 2 -11.58 4.71 -25.71
N ASP A 3 -11.72 4.22 -24.48
CA ASP A 3 -11.82 5.04 -23.29
C ASP A 3 -10.44 5.67 -23.04
N GLN A 4 -10.25 6.89 -23.53
CA GLN A 4 -9.00 7.63 -23.36
C GLN A 4 -9.01 8.23 -21.95
N LYS A 5 -8.34 7.54 -21.02
CA LYS A 5 -8.11 8.03 -19.65
C LYS A 5 -7.42 9.41 -19.73
N PRO A 6 -7.91 10.46 -19.05
CA PRO A 6 -7.32 11.80 -19.13
C PRO A 6 -5.86 11.76 -18.66
N ALA A 7 -5.01 12.58 -19.31
CA ALA A 7 -3.56 12.60 -19.08
C ALA A 7 -3.14 12.87 -17.62
N ASP A 8 -4.08 13.40 -16.82
CA ASP A 8 -3.90 13.77 -15.42
C ASP A 8 -4.41 12.72 -14.41
N ALA A 9 -4.92 11.57 -14.88
CA ALA A 9 -5.41 10.52 -14.00
C ALA A 9 -4.30 9.56 -13.54
N ILE A 10 -4.40 9.08 -12.29
CA ILE A 10 -3.54 8.01 -11.77
C ILE A 10 -3.60 6.81 -12.71
N VAL A 11 -2.45 6.38 -13.21
CA VAL A 11 -2.35 5.21 -14.09
C VAL A 11 -2.53 3.95 -13.25
N PRO A 12 -3.44 3.02 -13.61
CA PRO A 12 -3.61 1.77 -12.87
C PRO A 12 -2.31 1.00 -12.89
N ASP A 13 -2.04 0.31 -11.80
CA ASP A 13 -0.78 -0.39 -11.67
C ASP A 13 -0.84 -1.75 -12.38
N THR A 14 0.10 -1.98 -13.29
CA THR A 14 0.21 -3.22 -14.09
C THR A 14 1.52 -3.96 -13.84
N LYS A 15 2.28 -3.55 -12.81
CA LYS A 15 3.58 -4.13 -12.50
C LYS A 15 3.43 -5.51 -11.90
N ASP A 16 4.29 -6.42 -12.34
CA ASP A 16 4.52 -7.67 -11.63
C ASP A 16 5.42 -7.42 -10.41
N TRP A 17 4.82 -7.20 -9.25
CA TRP A 17 5.56 -6.93 -8.02
C TRP A 17 6.46 -8.06 -7.56
N THR A 18 6.34 -9.27 -8.11
CA THR A 18 7.19 -10.39 -7.71
C THR A 18 8.66 -10.19 -8.07
N TRP A 19 8.99 -9.25 -8.98
CA TRP A 19 10.38 -8.90 -9.30
C TRP A 19 11.21 -8.52 -8.06
N VAL A 20 10.59 -7.99 -7.00
CA VAL A 20 11.28 -7.61 -5.76
C VAL A 20 11.93 -8.79 -5.05
N LEU A 21 11.50 -10.02 -5.37
CA LEU A 21 12.07 -11.25 -4.85
C LEU A 21 13.41 -11.60 -5.51
N GLU A 22 13.66 -11.08 -6.70
CA GLU A 22 14.78 -11.49 -7.56
C GLU A 22 15.89 -10.45 -7.64
N ARG A 23 15.59 -9.18 -7.39
CA ARG A 23 16.56 -8.08 -7.55
C ARG A 23 16.29 -6.91 -6.61
N ARG A 24 17.33 -6.08 -6.43
CA ARG A 24 17.24 -4.81 -5.71
C ARG A 24 16.35 -3.80 -6.44
N CYS A 25 15.71 -2.92 -5.67
CA CYS A 25 14.95 -1.82 -6.23
C CYS A 25 15.88 -0.80 -6.89
N PRO A 26 15.72 -0.48 -8.20
CA PRO A 26 16.59 0.48 -8.89
C PRO A 26 16.41 1.93 -8.42
N GLU A 27 15.31 2.23 -7.72
CA GLU A 27 14.99 3.59 -7.26
C GLU A 27 15.53 3.88 -5.85
N CYS A 28 15.56 2.88 -4.97
CA CYS A 28 15.93 3.06 -3.56
C CYS A 28 16.95 2.04 -3.02
N ASP A 29 17.45 1.14 -3.87
CA ASP A 29 18.41 0.07 -3.54
C ASP A 29 17.93 -0.95 -2.49
N PHE A 30 16.63 -0.95 -2.16
CA PHE A 30 16.06 -1.91 -1.23
C PHE A 30 16.18 -3.36 -1.75
N GLU A 31 16.69 -4.26 -0.91
CA GLU A 31 16.85 -5.69 -1.19
C GLU A 31 15.94 -6.53 -0.31
N ALA A 32 14.80 -6.99 -0.84
CA ALA A 32 13.82 -7.74 -0.06
C ALA A 32 14.38 -9.07 0.47
N GLY A 33 15.17 -9.78 -0.35
CA GLY A 33 15.78 -11.06 0.01
C GLY A 33 16.80 -10.99 1.15
N ALA A 34 17.34 -9.81 1.45
CA ALA A 34 18.25 -9.59 2.58
C ALA A 34 17.53 -9.42 3.92
N VAL A 35 16.20 -9.27 3.92
CA VAL A 35 15.41 -9.09 5.15
C VAL A 35 15.16 -10.44 5.81
N ALA A 36 15.80 -10.67 6.95
CA ALA A 36 15.52 -11.86 7.75
C ALA A 36 14.06 -11.87 8.22
N GLY A 37 13.40 -13.04 8.12
CA GLY A 37 11.99 -13.18 8.51
C GLY A 37 11.69 -12.70 9.94
N ALA A 38 12.59 -12.98 10.88
CA ALA A 38 12.47 -12.53 12.28
C ALA A 38 12.53 -11.00 12.45
N ALA A 39 13.08 -10.26 11.48
CA ALA A 39 13.14 -8.80 11.52
C ALA A 39 11.85 -8.13 11.01
N ILE A 40 11.03 -8.83 10.21
CA ILE A 40 9.83 -8.28 9.58
C ILE A 40 8.87 -7.64 10.59
N PRO A 41 8.53 -8.26 11.74
CA PRO A 41 7.58 -7.66 12.68
C PRO A 41 8.04 -6.30 13.24
N ALA A 42 9.34 -6.13 13.49
CA ALA A 42 9.88 -4.87 13.98
C ALA A 42 9.88 -3.81 12.88
N LEU A 43 10.27 -4.18 11.65
CA LEU A 43 10.29 -3.28 10.50
C LEU A 43 8.89 -2.77 10.16
N VAL A 44 7.89 -3.65 10.07
CA VAL A 44 6.50 -3.27 9.74
C VAL A 44 5.95 -2.29 10.77
N ARG A 45 6.14 -2.55 12.08
CA ARG A 45 5.70 -1.60 13.14
C ARG A 45 6.43 -0.26 13.03
N GLY A 46 7.72 -0.27 12.73
CA GLY A 46 8.51 0.94 12.54
C GLY A 46 8.03 1.78 11.36
N PHE A 47 7.68 1.15 10.23
CA PHE A 47 7.10 1.85 9.08
C PHE A 47 5.70 2.37 9.36
N ALA A 48 4.85 1.57 10.01
CA ALA A 48 3.50 1.97 10.39
C ALA A 48 3.49 3.20 11.30
N ALA A 49 4.37 3.24 12.31
CA ALA A 49 4.46 4.36 13.25
C ALA A 49 4.77 5.71 12.58
N ARG A 50 5.52 5.71 11.46
CA ARG A 50 5.85 6.94 10.71
C ARG A 50 4.63 7.60 10.08
N TRP A 51 3.58 6.85 9.79
CA TRP A 51 2.35 7.41 9.21
C TRP A 51 1.61 8.33 10.17
N ALA A 52 1.70 8.12 11.49
CA ALA A 52 1.08 9.00 12.48
C ALA A 52 1.57 10.45 12.35
N GLU A 53 2.87 10.66 12.12
CA GLU A 53 3.45 11.99 11.91
C GLU A 53 3.06 12.61 10.55
N VAL A 54 2.81 11.78 9.54
CA VAL A 54 2.34 12.24 8.22
C VAL A 54 0.87 12.64 8.27
N LEU A 55 0.05 11.88 8.99
CA LEU A 55 -1.40 12.04 9.03
C LEU A 55 -1.86 13.32 9.74
N VAL A 56 -1.02 13.91 10.58
CA VAL A 56 -1.31 15.19 11.26
C VAL A 56 -0.92 16.43 10.43
N ARG A 57 -0.34 16.26 9.24
CA ARG A 57 0.06 17.39 8.40
C ARG A 57 -1.17 18.11 7.85
N PRO A 58 -1.18 19.45 7.80
CA PRO A 58 -2.34 20.21 7.33
C PRO A 58 -2.67 19.97 5.86
N ASP A 59 -1.69 19.53 5.05
CA ASP A 59 -1.85 19.26 3.63
C ASP A 59 -1.87 17.77 3.28
N VAL A 60 -2.12 16.89 4.27
CA VAL A 60 -2.11 15.43 4.08
C VAL A 60 -3.05 14.94 2.97
N ALA A 61 -4.19 15.60 2.76
CA ALA A 61 -5.15 15.25 1.71
C ALA A 61 -4.83 15.88 0.33
N ARG A 62 -3.81 16.74 0.24
CA ARG A 62 -3.48 17.45 -0.99
C ARG A 62 -2.60 16.57 -1.89
N ARG A 63 -3.09 16.27 -3.08
CA ARG A 63 -2.28 15.64 -4.13
C ARG A 63 -1.20 16.61 -4.62
N PRO A 64 0.08 16.20 -4.67
CA PRO A 64 1.17 17.06 -5.16
C PRO A 64 1.12 17.25 -6.69
N ALA A 65 0.54 16.29 -7.41
CA ALA A 65 0.23 16.36 -8.83
C ALA A 65 -1.03 15.52 -9.10
N PRO A 66 -1.80 15.78 -10.18
CA PRO A 66 -3.06 15.07 -10.44
C PRO A 66 -2.93 13.53 -10.48
N ALA A 67 -1.84 13.03 -11.06
CA ALA A 67 -1.53 11.62 -11.21
C ALA A 67 -0.80 10.99 -10.00
N VAL A 68 -0.59 11.75 -8.90
CA VAL A 68 0.11 11.29 -7.69
C VAL A 68 -0.86 11.32 -6.52
N TRP A 69 -0.95 10.21 -5.78
CA TRP A 69 -1.77 10.14 -4.57
C TRP A 69 -1.31 11.17 -3.53
N SER A 70 -2.27 11.66 -2.75
CA SER A 70 -1.99 12.45 -1.56
C SER A 70 -1.36 11.55 -0.49
N PRO A 71 -0.62 12.13 0.48
CA PRO A 71 -0.15 11.38 1.64
C PRO A 71 -1.25 10.59 2.37
N LEU A 72 -2.48 11.12 2.43
CA LEU A 72 -3.64 10.44 3.02
C LEU A 72 -4.00 9.17 2.24
N GLU A 73 -4.03 9.26 0.91
CA GLU A 73 -4.35 8.11 0.05
C GLU A 73 -3.29 7.02 0.17
N TYR A 74 -2.00 7.38 0.22
CA TYR A 74 -0.94 6.41 0.49
C TYR A 74 -1.06 5.77 1.88
N ALA A 75 -1.45 6.53 2.91
CA ALA A 75 -1.64 5.99 4.26
C ALA A 75 -2.79 4.97 4.30
N CYS A 76 -3.93 5.28 3.68
CA CYS A 76 -5.06 4.35 3.52
C CYS A 76 -4.63 3.06 2.83
N HIS A 77 -3.86 3.18 1.74
CA HIS A 77 -3.37 2.02 1.01
C HIS A 77 -2.43 1.15 1.85
N VAL A 78 -1.48 1.73 2.57
CA VAL A 78 -0.56 0.97 3.44
C VAL A 78 -1.31 0.26 4.57
N ARG A 79 -2.33 0.92 5.16
CA ARG A 79 -3.20 0.32 6.18
C ARG A 79 -3.94 -0.89 5.62
N ASP A 80 -4.58 -0.76 4.46
CA ASP A 80 -5.41 -1.83 3.90
C ASP A 80 -4.55 -2.98 3.33
N MET A 81 -3.40 -2.67 2.75
CA MET A 81 -2.40 -3.67 2.37
C MET A 81 -1.92 -4.46 3.59
N SER A 82 -1.67 -3.80 4.73
CA SER A 82 -1.32 -4.49 5.98
C SER A 82 -2.42 -5.43 6.47
N ARG A 83 -3.70 -5.05 6.31
CA ARG A 83 -4.85 -5.91 6.65
C ARG A 83 -4.94 -7.14 5.73
N VAL A 84 -4.75 -6.95 4.42
CA VAL A 84 -4.73 -8.05 3.45
C VAL A 84 -3.63 -9.06 3.79
N PHE A 85 -2.41 -8.60 4.05
CA PHE A 85 -1.31 -9.49 4.41
C PHE A 85 -1.47 -10.11 5.80
N GLY A 86 -2.10 -9.41 6.75
CA GLY A 86 -2.50 -9.97 8.04
C GLY A 86 -3.43 -11.16 7.88
N ALA A 87 -4.52 -11.01 7.11
CA ALA A 87 -5.46 -12.09 6.83
C ALA A 87 -4.79 -13.27 6.10
N ARG A 88 -3.88 -13.00 5.15
CA ARG A 88 -3.11 -14.06 4.48
C ARG A 88 -2.20 -14.82 5.44
N ALA A 89 -1.55 -14.13 6.38
CA ALA A 89 -0.72 -14.78 7.40
C ALA A 89 -1.57 -15.66 8.33
N GLU A 90 -2.78 -15.22 8.70
CA GLU A 90 -3.72 -16.05 9.47
C GLU A 90 -4.14 -17.31 8.71
N LEU A 91 -4.40 -17.21 7.40
CA LEU A 91 -4.68 -18.37 6.55
C LEU A 91 -3.51 -19.36 6.51
N MET A 92 -2.26 -18.87 6.40
CA MET A 92 -1.05 -19.71 6.45
C MET A 92 -0.86 -20.44 7.78
N LEU A 93 -1.39 -19.89 8.88
CA LEU A 93 -1.34 -20.54 10.18
C LEU A 93 -2.47 -21.55 10.39
N ALA A 94 -3.62 -21.33 9.74
CA ALA A 94 -4.83 -22.10 9.95
C ALA A 94 -5.05 -23.24 8.94
N GLN A 95 -4.41 -23.19 7.78
CA GLN A 95 -4.66 -24.11 6.67
C GLN A 95 -3.36 -24.67 6.10
N ASP A 96 -3.41 -25.94 5.69
CA ASP A 96 -2.42 -26.52 4.80
C ASP A 96 -2.73 -26.07 3.36
N GLU A 97 -1.75 -25.50 2.66
CA GLU A 97 -1.87 -24.97 1.29
C GLU A 97 -2.98 -23.89 1.12
N PRO A 98 -2.89 -22.75 1.82
CA PRO A 98 -3.90 -21.70 1.73
C PRO A 98 -3.94 -21.08 0.32
N THR A 99 -5.15 -20.81 -0.18
CA THR A 99 -5.35 -19.99 -1.36
C THR A 99 -5.63 -18.55 -0.95
N PHE A 100 -5.08 -17.57 -1.69
CA PHE A 100 -5.29 -16.16 -1.43
C PHE A 100 -6.15 -15.54 -2.51
N GLU A 101 -7.18 -14.81 -2.09
CA GLU A 101 -7.95 -14.00 -3.02
C GLU A 101 -7.06 -12.90 -3.64
N SER A 102 -7.29 -12.65 -4.92
CA SER A 102 -6.72 -11.49 -5.60
C SER A 102 -7.29 -10.22 -4.96
N TRP A 103 -6.43 -9.22 -4.77
CA TRP A 103 -6.84 -7.93 -4.25
C TRP A 103 -6.48 -6.84 -5.26
N ASP A 104 -7.49 -6.18 -5.79
CA ASP A 104 -7.32 -5.03 -6.68
C ASP A 104 -7.19 -3.76 -5.84
N GLN A 105 -5.95 -3.31 -5.71
CA GLN A 105 -5.61 -2.11 -4.95
C GLN A 105 -6.19 -0.81 -5.52
N ASP A 106 -6.39 -0.74 -6.85
CA ASP A 106 -6.93 0.45 -7.50
C ASP A 106 -8.44 0.53 -7.27
N ALA A 107 -9.13 -0.61 -7.38
CA ALA A 107 -10.54 -0.72 -7.00
C ALA A 107 -10.75 -0.39 -5.52
N ALA A 108 -9.93 -0.93 -4.63
CA ALA A 108 -10.02 -0.67 -3.19
C ALA A 108 -9.90 0.83 -2.86
N ALA A 109 -8.97 1.54 -3.50
CA ALA A 109 -8.78 2.98 -3.29
C ALA A 109 -9.99 3.81 -3.72
N ILE A 110 -10.64 3.43 -4.83
CA ILE A 110 -11.82 4.09 -5.36
C ILE A 110 -13.04 3.80 -4.49
N GLU A 111 -13.32 2.51 -4.22
CA GLU A 111 -14.49 2.07 -3.46
C GLU A 111 -14.50 2.61 -2.03
N ALA A 112 -13.34 2.60 -1.36
CA ALA A 112 -13.19 3.12 -0.01
C ALA A 112 -12.93 4.64 0.04
N ARG A 113 -12.95 5.33 -1.11
CA ARG A 113 -12.83 6.79 -1.25
C ARG A 113 -11.64 7.33 -0.44
N TYR A 114 -10.44 6.81 -0.68
CA TYR A 114 -9.26 7.08 0.16
C TYR A 114 -8.99 8.57 0.42
N GLY A 115 -9.15 9.42 -0.58
CA GLY A 115 -8.94 10.87 -0.45
C GLY A 115 -9.96 11.59 0.44
N GLU A 116 -11.01 10.90 0.88
CA GLU A 116 -12.10 11.45 1.70
C GLU A 116 -12.13 10.88 3.12
N GLN A 117 -11.22 9.97 3.46
CA GLN A 117 -11.17 9.40 4.80
C GLN A 117 -10.66 10.44 5.82
N ASP A 118 -11.15 10.32 7.05
CA ASP A 118 -10.66 11.13 8.17
C ASP A 118 -9.24 10.69 8.57
N PRO A 119 -8.22 11.57 8.49
CA PRO A 119 -6.84 11.22 8.85
C PRO A 119 -6.69 10.67 10.27
N ALA A 120 -7.51 11.14 11.22
CA ALA A 120 -7.46 10.64 12.59
C ALA A 120 -7.96 9.19 12.70
N THR A 121 -9.00 8.84 11.93
CA THR A 121 -9.49 7.47 11.80
C THR A 121 -8.47 6.56 11.08
N VAL A 122 -7.74 7.08 10.10
CA VAL A 122 -6.69 6.31 9.38
C VAL A 122 -5.48 6.01 10.29
N ALA A 123 -5.19 6.89 11.25
CA ALA A 123 -4.08 6.76 12.20
C ALA A 123 -4.33 5.81 13.37
N ALA A 124 -5.59 5.37 13.57
CA ALA A 124 -6.04 4.60 14.74
C ALA A 124 -5.76 3.09 14.66
#